data_AF-A0A942G0T7-F1
#
_entry.id   AF-A0A942G0T7-F1
#
_cell.length_a   1.000
_cell.length_b   1.000
_cell.length_c   1.000
_cell.angle_alpha   90.00
_cell.angle_beta   90.00
_cell.angle_gamma   90.00
#
_symmetry.space_group_name_H-M   'P 1'
#
loop_
_entity.id
_entity.type
_entity.pdbx_description
1 polymer ?
#
loop_
_entity_poly.entity_id
_entity_poly.type
_entity_poly.pdbx_seq_one_letter_code
_entity_poly.pdbx_strand_id
1 'polypeptide(L)' 'MPKYTQMAYNSADEMIFGTAKHPVKYGRDFEVGGGFVYPELVPHPRPGSEETKKSLLREYERMVNDVLERAVALG' A
#
# COMPACT_ATOMS: atom_id res chain seq x y z
N MET A 1 9.73 24.80 0.78
CA MET A 1 9.10 23.71 1.54
C MET A 1 8.78 24.20 2.94
N PRO A 2 7.60 23.89 3.50
CA PRO A 2 7.33 24.13 4.91
C PRO A 2 8.33 23.36 5.78
N LYS A 3 8.76 23.97 6.90
CA LYS A 3 9.61 23.32 7.91
C LYS A 3 8.74 22.84 9.06
N TYR A 4 8.94 21.60 9.50
CA TYR A 4 8.36 21.11 10.74
C TYR A 4 9.26 21.54 11.91
N THR A 5 8.72 22.35 12.82
CA THR A 5 9.42 22.83 14.02
C THR A 5 8.85 22.22 15.31
N GLN A 6 7.87 21.33 15.19
CA GLN A 6 7.20 20.65 16.29
C GLN A 6 6.74 19.25 15.86
N MET A 7 6.57 18.36 16.84
CA MET A 7 6.02 17.02 16.63
C MET A 7 4.50 17.05 16.52
N ALA A 8 3.92 16.14 15.73
CA ALA A 8 2.47 16.01 15.57
C ALA A 8 1.78 15.32 16.76
N TYR A 9 2.54 14.55 17.55
CA TYR A 9 2.09 13.85 18.74
C TYR A 9 2.83 14.40 19.97
N ASN A 10 2.18 14.44 21.12
CA ASN A 10 2.82 14.93 22.35
C ASN A 10 3.70 13.86 23.02
N SER A 11 3.41 12.58 22.78
CA SER A 11 4.17 11.45 23.30
C SER A 11 4.18 10.28 22.31
N ALA A 12 5.17 9.39 22.46
CA ALA A 12 5.25 8.16 21.66
C ALA A 12 4.09 7.21 21.94
N ASP A 13 3.52 7.23 23.15
CA ASP A 13 2.42 6.36 23.57
C ASP A 13 1.10 6.66 22.81
N GLU A 14 0.97 7.86 22.22
CA GLU A 14 -0.17 8.19 21.35
C GLU A 14 -0.08 7.52 19.96
N MET A 15 1.08 6.98 19.57
CA MET A 15 1.31 6.45 18.23
C MET A 15 0.94 4.97 18.16
N ILE A 16 -0.17 4.65 17.49
CA ILE A 16 -0.69 3.29 17.34
C ILE A 16 -0.84 2.94 15.85
N PHE A 17 -0.49 1.71 15.49
CA PHE A 17 -0.62 1.20 14.12
C PHE A 17 -2.05 1.36 13.59
N GLY A 18 -2.16 1.71 12.32
CA GLY A 18 -3.45 1.87 11.62
C GLY A 18 -4.11 3.24 11.80
N THR A 19 -3.60 4.11 12.68
CA THR A 19 -4.13 5.46 12.90
C THR A 19 -3.10 6.56 12.62
N ALA A 20 -3.57 7.70 12.13
CA ALA A 20 -2.75 8.90 11.95
C ALA A 20 -3.57 10.17 12.27
N LYS A 21 -2.95 11.24 12.78
CA LYS A 21 -3.64 12.55 12.99
C LYS A 21 -4.22 13.14 11.70
N HIS A 22 -3.66 12.77 10.55
CA HIS A 22 -4.10 13.21 9.23
C HIS A 22 -4.20 12.01 8.27
N PRO A 23 -5.30 11.24 8.32
CA PRO A 23 -5.53 10.13 7.40
C PRO A 23 -5.56 10.58 5.94
N VAL A 24 -5.21 9.69 5.02
CA VAL A 24 -5.15 9.98 3.58
C VAL A 24 -6.14 9.10 2.83
N LYS A 25 -7.03 9.75 2.07
CA LYS A 25 -8.01 9.08 1.19
C LYS A 25 -7.52 9.06 -0.24
N TYR A 26 -7.54 7.89 -0.89
CA TYR A 26 -7.13 7.73 -2.28
C TYR A 26 -7.67 6.42 -2.89
N GLY A 27 -7.43 6.23 -4.18
CA GLY A 27 -7.76 4.97 -4.86
C GLY A 27 -9.27 4.68 -4.89
N ARG A 28 -9.65 3.42 -4.62
CA ARG A 28 -11.02 2.92 -4.64
C ARG A 28 -11.59 2.92 -3.21
N ASP A 29 -11.98 4.10 -2.72
CA ASP A 29 -12.51 4.31 -1.37
C ASP A 29 -11.57 3.83 -0.25
N PHE A 30 -10.27 3.99 -0.47
CA PHE A 30 -9.24 3.54 0.45
C PHE A 30 -8.79 4.69 1.36
N GLU A 31 -8.70 4.42 2.67
CA GLU A 31 -8.28 5.40 3.67
C GLU A 31 -7.18 4.82 4.56
N VAL A 32 -5.95 5.32 4.41
CA VAL A 32 -4.79 4.92 5.23
C VAL A 32 -4.65 5.83 6.44
N GLY A 33 -4.41 5.24 7.60
CA GLY A 33 -4.38 5.94 8.88
C GLY A 33 -5.77 6.20 9.48
N GLY A 34 -6.83 5.64 8.89
CA GLY A 34 -8.23 5.80 9.31
C GLY A 34 -8.73 4.78 10.35
N GLY A 35 -7.85 3.99 10.97
CA GLY A 35 -8.21 2.98 11.98
C GLY A 35 -7.95 1.53 11.59
N PHE A 36 -7.47 1.28 10.36
CA PHE A 36 -7.15 -0.06 9.88
C PHE A 36 -5.68 -0.16 9.47
N VAL A 37 -5.10 -1.34 9.66
CA VAL A 37 -3.78 -1.70 9.14
C VAL A 37 -3.98 -2.48 7.84
N TYR A 38 -3.34 -2.03 6.77
CA TYR A 38 -3.43 -2.66 5.47
C TYR A 38 -2.10 -3.32 5.09
N PRO A 39 -2.14 -4.47 4.39
CA PRO A 39 -0.95 -5.03 3.77
C PRO A 39 -0.57 -4.24 2.51
N GLU A 40 0.70 -3.87 2.39
CA GLU A 40 1.28 -3.36 1.14
C GLU A 40 2.11 -4.48 0.49
N LEU A 41 1.64 -4.98 -0.64
CA LEU A 41 2.26 -6.10 -1.35
C LEU A 41 3.14 -5.57 -2.48
N VAL A 42 4.42 -5.94 -2.46
CA VAL A 42 5.42 -5.51 -3.44
C VAL A 42 5.96 -6.71 -4.23
N PRO A 43 5.17 -7.24 -5.19
CA PRO A 43 5.59 -8.38 -5.97
C PRO A 43 6.59 -7.97 -7.06
N HIS A 44 7.55 -8.85 -7.37
CA HIS A 44 8.59 -8.62 -8.38
C HIS A 44 8.37 -9.53 -9.60
N PRO A 45 8.58 -9.03 -10.83
CA PRO A 45 8.44 -9.84 -12.04
C PRO A 45 9.48 -10.95 -12.07
N ARG A 46 9.12 -12.11 -12.63
CA ARG A 46 10.08 -13.22 -12.80
C ARG A 46 11.16 -12.84 -13.82
N PRO A 47 12.41 -13.29 -13.63
CA PRO A 47 13.47 -13.10 -14.63
C PRO A 47 13.05 -13.60 -16.02
N GLY A 48 13.40 -12.84 -17.06
CA GLY A 48 13.01 -13.08 -18.45
C GLY A 48 11.63 -12.52 -18.84
N SER A 49 10.79 -12.13 -17.89
CA SER A 49 9.51 -11.47 -18.23
C SER A 49 9.69 -10.00 -18.65
N GLU A 50 10.81 -9.39 -18.27
CA GLU A 50 11.22 -8.02 -18.57
C GLU A 50 11.75 -7.82 -20.00
N GLU A 51 11.93 -8.88 -20.79
CA GLU A 51 12.52 -8.83 -22.14
C GLU A 51 11.79 -7.86 -23.08
N THR A 52 10.47 -7.75 -22.94
CA THR A 52 9.65 -6.81 -23.72
C THR A 52 8.65 -6.10 -22.82
N LYS A 53 8.23 -4.90 -23.22
CA LYS A 53 7.12 -4.20 -22.54
C LYS A 53 5.86 -5.06 -22.44
N LYS A 54 5.56 -5.85 -23.47
CA LYS A 54 4.36 -6.70 -23.51
C LYS A 54 4.44 -7.85 -22.50
N SER A 55 5.58 -8.54 -22.44
CA SER A 55 5.77 -9.64 -21.49
C SER A 55 5.78 -9.12 -20.04
N LEU A 56 6.40 -7.96 -19.81
CA LEU A 56 6.47 -7.34 -18.49
C LEU A 56 5.09 -6.89 -17.99
N LEU A 57 4.29 -6.25 -18.86
CA LEU A 57 2.92 -5.86 -18.53
C LEU A 57 2.07 -7.08 -18.17
N ARG A 58 2.14 -8.15 -18.97
CA ARG A 58 1.40 -9.38 -18.71
C ARG A 58 1.79 -10.05 -17.39
N GLU A 59 3.07 -9.94 -17.02
CA GLU A 59 3.57 -10.46 -15.75
C GLU A 59 2.95 -9.70 -14.57
N TYR A 60 2.98 -8.37 -14.61
CA TYR A 60 2.36 -7.53 -13.59
C TYR A 60 0.85 -7.71 -13.50
N GLU A 61 0.16 -7.81 -14.63
CA GLU A 61 -1.29 -8.10 -14.67
C GLU A 61 -1.61 -9.40 -13.92
N ARG A 62 -0.84 -10.46 -14.15
CA ARG A 62 -1.02 -11.72 -13.44
C ARG A 62 -0.79 -11.54 -11.93
N MET A 63 0.33 -10.91 -11.56
CA MET A 63 0.67 -10.70 -10.14
C MET A 63 -0.42 -9.93 -9.39
N VAL A 64 -0.99 -8.88 -9.99
CA VAL A 64 -2.06 -8.09 -9.38
C VAL A 64 -3.34 -8.91 -9.25
N ASN A 65 -3.74 -9.65 -10.28
CA ASN A 65 -4.95 -10.48 -10.23
C ASN A 65 -4.83 -11.59 -9.18
N ASP A 66 -3.73 -12.32 -9.15
CA ASP A 66 -3.49 -13.39 -8.18
C ASP A 66 -3.61 -12.88 -6.73
N VAL A 67 -3.04 -11.70 -6.47
CA VAL A 67 -3.10 -11.05 -5.15
C VAL A 67 -4.53 -10.65 -4.77
N LEU A 68 -5.25 -10.00 -5.68
CA LEU A 68 -6.61 -9.53 -5.41
C LEU A 68 -7.60 -10.70 -5.26
N GLU A 69 -7.46 -11.73 -6.08
CA GLU A 69 -8.25 -12.97 -5.95
C GLU A 69 -8.00 -13.62 -4.59
N ARG A 70 -6.75 -13.66 -4.13
CA ARG A 70 -6.42 -14.21 -2.81
C ARG A 70 -6.98 -13.37 -1.66
N ALA A 71 -6.94 -12.04 -1.77
CA ALA A 71 -7.50 -11.15 -0.76
C ALA A 71 -9.01 -11.38 -0.60
N VAL A 72 -9.76 -11.43 -1.71
CA VAL A 72 -11.20 -11.72 -1.68
C VAL A 72 -11.49 -13.11 -1.13
N ALA A 73 -10.68 -14.11 -1.46
CA ALA A 73 -10.87 -15.49 -1.00
C ALA A 73 -10.65 -15.67 0.51
N LEU A 74 -9.84 -14.82 1.15
CA LEU A 74 -9.54 -14.91 2.58
C LEU A 74 -10.47 -14.04 3.46
N GLY A 75 -11.08 -12.99 2.87
CA GLY A 75 -11.84 -11.97 3.60
C GLY A 75 -10.97 -10.89 4.19
#